data_AF-A0AAU8H3A6-F1
#
_entry.id   AF-A0AAU8H3A6-F1
#
_cell.length_a   1.000
_cell.length_b   1.000
_cell.length_c   1.000
_cell.angle_alpha   90.00
_cell.angle_beta   90.00
_cell.angle_gamma   90.00
#
_symmetry.space_group_name_H-M   'P 1'
#
loop_
_entity.id
_entity.type
_entity.pdbx_description
1 polymer ?
#
loop_
_entity_poly.entity_id
_entity_poly.type
_entity_poly.pdbx_seq_one_letter_code
_entity_poly.pdbx_strand_id
1 'polypeptide(L)'
;MIPEPDWEVVLKEAKECKKVIVIGSVDSGKSTFIKYLIKNLNLEKPLIFIDSDIGQSSIGIPTTIALKYYKKEEATKFEEKSPLIDFDKIYFVGATTPSVCPQIFLDEFKKAAEFAEHLNTTTLIDTTGLISAEQGKQLKLRKIEIFKPDLVIAFNKNGEIDHIINEIKSKVITLKPSSRIIPRNSAQRASYRLSKFKKYFEKLESFALEKRLLKKQQITENLEGTILGIFNSEDCIALGILEEVTKENVIFSSPPIDLKNVTHLKIGFVNLKNTFLSD
;
A
#
# COMPACT_ATOMS: atom_id res chain seq x y z
N MET A 1 15.41 4.06 -16.37
CA MET A 1 16.13 4.00 -15.08
C MET A 1 17.58 3.56 -15.35
N ILE A 2 18.59 4.11 -14.65
CA ILE A 2 19.99 3.60 -14.73
C ILE A 2 20.21 2.70 -13.51
N PRO A 3 20.38 1.38 -13.67
CA PRO A 3 20.63 0.47 -12.56
C PRO A 3 22.00 0.74 -11.93
N GLU A 4 22.08 0.68 -10.60
CA GLU A 4 23.35 0.71 -9.87
C GLU A 4 23.99 -0.70 -9.92
N PRO A 5 25.33 -0.83 -9.96
CA PRO A 5 26.00 -2.13 -10.09
C PRO A 5 25.56 -3.19 -9.06
N ASP A 6 25.31 -2.77 -7.83
CA ASP A 6 24.90 -3.66 -6.74
C ASP A 6 23.51 -4.28 -6.98
N TRP A 7 22.66 -3.66 -7.81
CA TRP A 7 21.30 -4.14 -8.06
C TRP A 7 21.27 -5.43 -8.87
N GLU A 8 22.25 -5.67 -9.74
CA GLU A 8 22.34 -6.92 -10.50
C GLU A 8 22.65 -8.12 -9.60
N VAL A 9 23.48 -7.91 -8.57
CA VAL A 9 23.78 -8.93 -7.56
C VAL A 9 22.51 -9.28 -6.78
N VAL A 10 21.77 -8.26 -6.31
CA VAL A 10 20.52 -8.49 -5.58
C VAL A 10 19.45 -9.13 -6.47
N LEU A 11 19.40 -8.79 -7.75
CA LEU A 11 18.49 -9.42 -8.71
C LEU A 11 18.77 -10.93 -8.85
N LYS A 12 20.03 -11.34 -8.91
CA LYS A 12 20.38 -12.78 -8.97
C LYS A 12 19.87 -13.51 -7.74
N GLU A 13 20.06 -12.93 -6.57
CA GLU A 13 19.58 -13.47 -5.30
C GLU A 13 18.05 -13.51 -5.22
N ALA A 14 17.38 -12.46 -5.69
CA ALA A 14 15.92 -12.37 -5.71
C ALA A 14 15.27 -13.39 -6.66
N LYS A 15 15.96 -13.84 -7.72
CA LYS A 15 15.45 -14.88 -8.64
C LYS A 15 15.30 -16.25 -7.98
N GLU A 16 16.13 -16.55 -6.98
CA GLU A 16 16.09 -17.80 -6.22
C GLU A 16 15.07 -17.75 -5.06
N CYS A 17 14.39 -16.62 -4.87
CA CYS A 17 13.46 -16.38 -3.77
C CYS A 17 12.02 -16.28 -4.27
N LYS A 18 11.06 -16.82 -3.51
CA LYS A 18 9.63 -16.64 -3.78
C LYS A 18 9.05 -15.48 -2.99
N LYS A 19 9.58 -15.17 -1.81
CA LYS A 19 9.03 -14.12 -0.94
C LYS A 19 10.11 -13.09 -0.65
N VAL A 20 9.98 -11.90 -1.24
CA VAL A 20 10.94 -10.81 -1.10
C VAL A 20 10.26 -9.57 -0.53
N ILE A 21 10.84 -8.97 0.50
CA ILE A 21 10.34 -7.72 1.09
C ILE A 21 11.42 -6.65 1.08
N VAL A 22 11.05 -5.43 0.68
CA VAL A 22 11.96 -4.28 0.63
C VAL A 22 11.67 -3.34 1.80
N ILE A 23 12.69 -3.04 2.60
CA ILE A 23 12.61 -2.15 3.77
C ILE A 23 13.65 -1.03 3.67
N GLY A 24 13.46 0.05 4.44
CA GLY A 24 14.31 1.24 4.40
C GLY A 24 13.55 2.51 4.77
N SER A 25 14.29 3.57 5.07
CA SER A 25 13.77 4.90 5.37
C SER A 25 12.94 5.49 4.21
N VAL A 26 12.22 6.59 4.47
CA VAL A 26 11.56 7.29 3.37
C VAL A 26 12.60 7.90 2.43
N ASP A 27 12.30 7.96 1.13
CA ASP A 27 13.21 8.47 0.10
C ASP A 27 14.55 7.72 0.03
N SER A 28 14.56 6.41 0.33
CA SER A 28 15.76 5.58 0.22
C SER A 28 15.90 4.86 -1.14
N GLY A 29 14.93 5.01 -2.04
CA GLY A 29 14.93 4.39 -3.37
C GLY A 29 14.18 3.06 -3.48
N LYS A 30 13.53 2.58 -2.41
CA LYS A 30 12.77 1.29 -2.38
C LYS A 30 11.82 1.14 -3.56
N SER A 31 10.94 2.12 -3.76
CA SER A 31 9.92 2.06 -4.82
C SER A 31 10.53 2.14 -6.21
N THR A 32 11.72 2.71 -6.39
CA THR A 32 12.45 2.66 -7.67
C THR A 32 13.05 1.27 -7.88
N PHE A 33 13.67 0.71 -6.85
CA PHE A 33 14.30 -0.59 -6.90
C PHE A 33 13.30 -1.74 -7.06
N ILE A 34 12.13 -1.67 -6.43
CA ILE A 34 11.10 -2.71 -6.60
C ILE A 34 10.56 -2.72 -8.04
N LYS A 35 10.47 -1.57 -8.70
CA LYS A 35 10.13 -1.48 -10.13
C LYS A 35 11.19 -2.13 -11.00
N TYR A 36 12.47 -1.93 -10.66
CA TYR A 36 13.57 -2.64 -11.29
C TYR A 36 13.43 -4.16 -11.10
N LEU A 37 13.11 -4.65 -9.90
CA LEU A 37 12.88 -6.08 -9.66
C LEU A 37 11.69 -6.61 -10.47
N ILE A 38 10.54 -5.93 -10.44
CA ILE A 38 9.34 -6.32 -11.21
C ILE A 38 9.70 -6.52 -12.69
N LYS A 39 10.45 -5.59 -13.28
CA LYS A 39 10.86 -5.63 -14.70
C LYS A 39 11.82 -6.78 -15.01
N ASN A 40 12.74 -7.10 -14.09
CA ASN A 40 13.88 -7.97 -14.38
C ASN A 40 13.79 -9.37 -13.77
N LEU A 41 12.84 -9.60 -12.86
CA LEU A 41 12.39 -10.93 -12.48
C LEU A 41 11.59 -11.50 -13.66
N ASN A 42 12.32 -11.98 -14.66
CA ASN A 42 11.81 -12.62 -15.86
C ASN A 42 11.22 -14.00 -15.50
N LEU A 43 10.07 -14.01 -14.85
CA LEU A 43 9.43 -15.20 -14.31
C LEU A 43 8.53 -15.87 -15.34
N GLU A 44 8.45 -17.21 -15.28
CA GLU A 44 7.50 -18.00 -16.07
C GLU A 44 6.06 -17.87 -15.55
N LYS A 45 5.90 -17.59 -14.24
CA LYS A 45 4.61 -17.36 -13.57
C LYS A 45 4.36 -15.88 -13.31
N PRO A 46 3.09 -15.46 -13.17
CA PRO A 46 2.76 -14.09 -12.77
C PRO A 46 3.42 -13.72 -11.43
N LEU A 47 3.98 -12.52 -11.34
CA LEU A 47 4.53 -11.95 -10.12
C LEU A 47 3.42 -11.23 -9.34
N ILE A 48 3.38 -11.41 -8.02
CA ILE A 48 2.54 -10.59 -7.14
C ILE A 48 3.36 -9.44 -6.59
N PHE A 49 2.86 -8.23 -6.76
CA PHE A 49 3.40 -7.06 -6.09
C PHE A 49 2.39 -6.56 -5.06
N ILE A 50 2.83 -6.47 -3.81
CA ILE A 50 2.07 -5.85 -2.72
C ILE A 50 2.74 -4.53 -2.36
N ASP A 51 2.05 -3.44 -2.65
CA ASP A 51 2.43 -2.11 -2.21
C ASP A 51 1.74 -1.80 -0.88
N SER A 52 2.50 -1.93 0.21
CA SER A 52 2.01 -1.66 1.56
C SER A 52 2.40 -0.28 2.08
N ASP A 53 2.79 0.66 1.20
CA ASP A 53 2.94 2.07 1.56
C ASP A 53 1.60 2.81 1.46
N ILE A 54 0.80 2.71 2.53
CA ILE A 54 -0.53 3.32 2.64
C ILE A 54 -0.51 4.87 2.55
N GLY A 55 0.66 5.50 2.63
CA GLY A 55 0.81 6.95 2.53
C GLY A 55 1.27 7.41 1.15
N GLN A 56 2.18 6.69 0.50
CA GLN A 56 2.81 7.11 -0.76
C GLN A 56 2.80 5.99 -1.81
N SER A 57 1.75 5.17 -1.81
CA SER A 57 1.61 4.03 -2.72
C SER A 57 1.93 4.38 -4.18
N SER A 58 2.79 3.58 -4.78
CA SER A 58 3.22 3.66 -6.17
C SER A 58 2.11 3.25 -7.13
N ILE A 59 1.32 2.23 -6.78
CA ILE A 59 0.26 1.67 -7.64
C ILE A 59 -1.15 1.84 -7.06
N GLY A 60 -1.28 1.97 -5.75
CA GLY A 60 -2.55 2.02 -5.05
C GLY A 60 -3.12 3.41 -4.86
N ILE A 61 -4.24 3.44 -4.16
CA ILE A 61 -4.86 4.65 -3.62
C ILE A 61 -4.27 4.85 -2.22
N PRO A 62 -3.99 6.09 -1.77
CA PRO A 62 -3.64 6.30 -0.37
C PRO A 62 -4.71 5.72 0.56
N THR A 63 -4.32 5.30 1.76
CA THR A 63 -5.13 4.57 2.76
C THR A 63 -5.38 3.10 2.50
N THR A 64 -4.83 2.54 1.42
CA THR A 64 -4.93 1.12 1.12
C THR A 64 -3.57 0.47 0.97
N ILE A 65 -3.52 -0.83 1.24
CA ILE A 65 -2.49 -1.72 0.70
C ILE A 65 -3.00 -2.16 -0.66
N ALA A 66 -2.20 -2.01 -1.70
CA ALA A 66 -2.56 -2.42 -3.05
C ALA A 66 -1.83 -3.69 -3.45
N LEU A 67 -2.51 -4.55 -4.19
CA LEU A 67 -1.96 -5.75 -4.78
C LEU A 67 -2.16 -5.72 -6.29
N LYS A 68 -1.10 -6.03 -7.03
CA LYS A 68 -1.14 -6.18 -8.48
C LYS A 68 -0.49 -7.49 -8.93
N TYR A 69 -1.12 -8.13 -9.90
CA TYR A 69 -0.59 -9.24 -10.68
C TYR A 69 0.17 -8.67 -11.87
N TYR A 70 1.44 -9.03 -12.01
CA TYR A 70 2.21 -8.73 -13.21
C TYR A 70 2.39 -10.00 -14.01
N LYS A 71 1.76 -10.07 -15.17
CA LYS A 71 2.11 -11.06 -16.20
C LYS A 71 3.44 -10.67 -16.84
N LYS A 72 4.15 -11.65 -17.42
CA LYS A 72 5.46 -11.48 -18.05
C LYS A 72 5.53 -10.29 -19.03
N GLU A 73 4.48 -10.09 -19.82
CA GLU A 73 4.41 -9.01 -20.82
C GLU A 73 4.12 -7.62 -20.24
N GLU A 74 3.49 -7.55 -19.05
CA GLU A 74 3.17 -6.30 -18.36
C GLU A 74 4.35 -5.81 -17.53
N ALA A 75 5.08 -6.75 -16.91
CA ALA A 75 6.29 -6.47 -16.12
C ALA A 75 7.36 -5.74 -16.94
N THR A 76 7.53 -6.10 -18.22
CA THR A 76 8.54 -5.50 -19.10
C THR A 76 8.19 -4.10 -19.60
N LYS A 77 6.91 -3.71 -19.55
CA LYS A 77 6.38 -2.41 -20.04
C LYS A 77 6.23 -1.33 -18.96
N PHE A 78 6.69 -1.59 -17.73
CA PHE A 78 6.47 -0.73 -16.57
C PHE A 78 6.89 0.76 -16.76
N GLU A 79 7.84 1.07 -17.66
CA GLU A 79 8.49 2.39 -17.71
C GLU A 79 7.88 3.45 -18.64
N GLU A 80 6.87 3.18 -19.46
CA GLU A 80 6.41 4.21 -20.42
C GLU A 80 5.00 4.77 -20.18
N LYS A 81 4.05 4.01 -19.62
CA LYS A 81 2.67 4.48 -19.35
C LYS A 81 1.97 3.73 -18.21
N SER A 82 2.64 3.50 -17.08
CA SER A 82 1.92 2.94 -15.91
C SER A 82 0.91 3.98 -15.41
N PRO A 83 -0.39 3.65 -15.30
CA PRO A 83 -1.38 4.61 -14.85
C PRO A 83 -1.08 5.06 -13.42
N LEU A 84 -1.56 6.25 -13.05
CA LEU A 84 -1.35 6.78 -11.70
C LEU A 84 -1.93 5.83 -10.64
N ILE A 85 -2.93 5.02 -10.98
CA ILE A 85 -3.53 3.99 -10.11
C ILE A 85 -3.62 2.72 -10.95
N ASP A 86 -3.12 1.62 -10.40
CA ASP A 86 -2.90 0.39 -11.14
C ASP A 86 -2.87 -0.83 -10.20
N PHE A 87 -4.02 -1.30 -9.74
CA PHE A 87 -4.14 -2.42 -8.81
C PHE A 87 -5.21 -3.40 -9.27
N ASP A 88 -5.09 -4.66 -8.84
CA ASP A 88 -6.13 -5.68 -9.02
C ASP A 88 -6.95 -5.90 -7.74
N LYS A 89 -6.35 -5.62 -6.58
CA LYS A 89 -7.01 -5.71 -5.28
C LYS A 89 -6.51 -4.65 -4.31
N ILE A 90 -7.38 -4.18 -3.43
CA ILE A 90 -7.05 -3.25 -2.34
C ILE A 90 -7.49 -3.81 -0.99
N TYR A 91 -6.74 -3.46 0.04
CA TYR A 91 -7.05 -3.76 1.43
C TYR A 91 -7.10 -2.44 2.19
N PHE A 92 -8.29 -2.10 2.70
CA PHE A 92 -8.55 -0.77 3.24
C PHE A 92 -8.08 -0.66 4.69
N VAL A 93 -7.11 0.23 4.89
CA VAL A 93 -6.54 0.56 6.21
C VAL A 93 -7.17 1.83 6.76
N GLY A 94 -7.56 2.76 5.88
CA GLY A 94 -8.25 4.00 6.26
C GLY A 94 -7.34 5.10 6.81
N ALA A 95 -6.03 4.87 6.94
CA ALA A 95 -5.05 5.85 7.39
C ALA A 95 -3.89 6.00 6.40
N THR A 96 -3.26 7.17 6.36
CA THR A 96 -2.06 7.41 5.52
C THR A 96 -0.75 7.13 6.26
N THR A 97 -0.80 6.86 7.57
CA THR A 97 0.35 6.51 8.39
C THR A 97 0.01 5.32 9.28
N PRO A 98 0.86 4.26 9.31
CA PRO A 98 0.59 3.06 10.09
C PRO A 98 0.34 3.28 11.59
N SER A 99 0.97 4.29 12.20
CA SER A 99 0.87 4.56 13.64
C SER A 99 -0.53 5.00 14.10
N VAL A 100 -1.40 5.44 13.18
CA VAL A 100 -2.78 5.83 13.49
C VAL A 100 -3.63 4.61 13.87
N CYS A 101 -3.45 3.50 13.16
CA CYS A 101 -4.23 2.28 13.36
C CYS A 101 -3.36 1.02 13.10
N PRO A 102 -2.33 0.78 13.92
CA PRO A 102 -1.30 -0.23 13.63
C PRO A 102 -1.87 -1.65 13.53
N GLN A 103 -2.86 -1.99 14.35
CA GLN A 103 -3.49 -3.31 14.31
C GLN A 103 -4.26 -3.52 13.00
N ILE A 104 -5.10 -2.55 12.60
CA ILE A 104 -5.83 -2.61 11.31
C ILE A 104 -4.84 -2.74 10.15
N PHE A 105 -3.73 -1.99 10.19
CA PHE A 105 -2.70 -2.09 9.15
C PHE A 105 -2.08 -3.49 9.06
N LEU A 106 -1.75 -4.11 10.20
CA LEU A 106 -1.19 -5.46 10.25
C LEU A 106 -2.22 -6.52 9.82
N ASP A 107 -3.48 -6.37 10.21
CA ASP A 107 -4.56 -7.31 9.84
C ASP A 107 -4.80 -7.30 8.33
N GLU A 108 -4.90 -6.10 7.74
CA GLU A 108 -5.08 -5.94 6.29
C GLU A 108 -3.81 -6.35 5.50
N PHE A 109 -2.62 -6.13 6.06
CA PHE A 109 -1.37 -6.65 5.49
C PHE A 109 -1.33 -8.18 5.51
N LYS A 110 -1.78 -8.80 6.60
CA LYS A 110 -1.85 -10.25 6.74
C LYS A 110 -2.78 -10.85 5.68
N LYS A 111 -3.97 -10.28 5.47
CA LYS A 111 -4.88 -10.72 4.39
C LYS A 111 -4.22 -10.64 3.01
N ALA A 112 -3.48 -9.56 2.73
CA ALA A 112 -2.75 -9.42 1.47
C ALA A 112 -1.65 -10.49 1.31
N ALA A 113 -0.91 -10.78 2.38
CA ALA A 113 0.15 -11.79 2.39
C ALA A 113 -0.41 -13.21 2.23
N GLU A 114 -1.48 -13.56 2.94
CA GLU A 114 -2.16 -14.87 2.85
C GLU A 114 -2.74 -15.09 1.46
N PHE A 115 -3.39 -14.07 0.90
CA PHE A 115 -3.89 -14.13 -0.47
C PHE A 115 -2.77 -14.39 -1.50
N ALA A 116 -1.63 -13.72 -1.36
CA ALA A 116 -0.47 -13.95 -2.22
C ALA A 116 0.14 -15.35 -2.03
N GLU A 117 0.17 -15.86 -0.80
CA GLU A 117 0.64 -17.21 -0.48
C GLU A 117 -0.21 -18.29 -1.16
N HIS A 118 -1.54 -18.14 -1.17
CA HIS A 118 -2.44 -19.07 -1.85
C HIS A 118 -2.19 -19.20 -3.36
N LEU A 119 -1.60 -18.18 -3.99
CA LEU A 119 -1.29 -18.19 -5.43
C LEU A 119 0.00 -18.94 -5.75
N ASN A 120 0.82 -19.27 -4.74
CA ASN A 120 2.07 -20.04 -4.87
C ASN A 120 2.99 -19.54 -6.01
N THR A 121 3.21 -18.23 -6.04
CA THR A 121 4.09 -17.55 -7.00
C THR A 121 4.97 -16.52 -6.28
N THR A 122 5.95 -15.96 -7.00
CA THR A 122 6.85 -14.96 -6.44
C THR A 122 6.06 -13.72 -6.02
N THR A 123 6.32 -13.25 -4.81
CA THR A 123 5.69 -12.08 -4.19
C THR A 123 6.76 -11.09 -3.78
N LEU A 124 6.64 -9.85 -4.28
CA LEU A 124 7.42 -8.69 -3.85
C LEU A 124 6.56 -7.78 -2.98
N ILE A 125 7.15 -7.27 -1.89
CA ILE A 125 6.48 -6.32 -1.01
C ILE A 125 7.28 -5.01 -0.91
N ASP A 126 6.67 -3.88 -1.31
CA ASP A 126 7.14 -2.54 -0.91
C ASP A 126 6.53 -2.18 0.44
N THR A 127 7.28 -1.43 1.25
CA THR A 127 6.84 -1.06 2.60
C THR A 127 7.00 0.43 2.87
N THR A 128 6.21 0.96 3.81
CA THR A 128 6.32 2.35 4.28
C THR A 128 7.74 2.72 4.72
N GLY A 129 8.14 3.98 4.59
CA GLY A 129 9.44 4.44 5.10
C GLY A 129 9.52 4.66 6.61
N LEU A 130 8.53 4.20 7.40
CA LEU A 130 8.52 4.34 8.85
C LEU A 130 9.53 3.36 9.48
N ILE A 131 10.67 3.90 9.91
CA ILE A 131 11.76 3.14 10.55
C ILE A 131 12.13 3.68 11.94
N SER A 132 11.66 4.89 12.28
CA SER A 132 11.95 5.56 13.55
C SER A 132 11.02 5.10 14.67
N ALA A 133 11.52 5.24 15.91
CA ALA A 133 10.86 4.81 17.14
C ALA A 133 10.63 3.28 17.25
N GLU A 134 10.32 2.83 18.47
CA GLU A 134 10.03 1.41 18.75
C GLU A 134 8.84 0.92 17.90
N GLN A 135 7.86 1.79 17.66
CA GLN A 135 6.70 1.45 16.83
C GLN A 135 7.07 1.10 15.38
N GLY A 136 7.97 1.88 14.75
CA GLY A 136 8.40 1.62 13.37
C GLY A 136 9.15 0.29 13.26
N LYS A 137 10.04 0.02 14.22
CA LYS A 137 10.73 -1.27 14.34
C LYS A 137 9.75 -2.43 14.50
N GLN A 138 8.86 -2.37 15.49
CA GLN A 138 7.89 -3.42 15.75
C GLN A 138 7.00 -3.70 14.54
N LEU A 139 6.51 -2.67 13.85
CA LEU A 139 5.70 -2.84 12.64
C LEU A 139 6.48 -3.55 11.52
N LYS A 140 7.78 -3.27 11.34
CA LYS A 140 8.60 -3.99 10.35
C LYS A 140 8.78 -5.44 10.72
N LEU A 141 9.16 -5.71 11.97
CA LEU A 141 9.38 -7.07 12.46
C LEU A 141 8.10 -7.90 12.37
N ARG A 142 6.94 -7.37 12.78
CA ARG A 142 5.64 -8.04 12.63
C ARG A 142 5.30 -8.36 11.18
N LYS A 143 5.56 -7.46 10.24
CA LYS A 143 5.33 -7.73 8.81
C LYS A 143 6.24 -8.84 8.28
N ILE A 144 7.49 -8.88 8.73
CA ILE A 144 8.44 -9.95 8.40
C ILE A 144 7.98 -11.29 9.02
N GLU A 145 7.51 -11.28 10.26
CA GLU A 145 6.94 -12.47 10.92
C GLU A 145 5.70 -13.02 10.20
N ILE A 146 4.81 -12.13 9.75
CA ILE A 146 3.61 -12.48 8.98
C ILE A 146 3.99 -13.05 7.62
N PHE A 147 4.83 -12.34 6.87
CA PHE A 147 5.13 -12.68 5.48
C PHE A 147 6.12 -13.84 5.34
N LYS A 148 7.01 -14.02 6.32
CA LYS A 148 8.10 -15.02 6.34
C LYS A 148 8.91 -14.98 5.03
N PRO A 149 9.58 -13.86 4.72
CA PRO A 149 10.33 -13.71 3.48
C PRO A 149 11.53 -14.65 3.43
N ASP A 150 11.86 -15.11 2.22
CA ASP A 150 13.13 -15.78 1.93
C ASP A 150 14.27 -14.74 1.97
N LEU A 151 13.98 -13.53 1.46
CA LEU A 151 14.93 -12.43 1.33
C LEU A 151 14.33 -11.10 1.79
N VAL A 152 15.06 -10.41 2.66
CA VAL A 152 14.83 -9.01 3.01
C VAL A 152 15.89 -8.15 2.33
N ILE A 153 15.45 -7.14 1.57
CA ILE A 153 16.34 -6.16 0.95
C ILE A 153 16.21 -4.85 1.72
N ALA A 154 17.29 -4.45 2.39
CA ALA A 154 17.28 -3.31 3.30
C ALA A 154 18.09 -2.15 2.74
N PHE A 155 17.41 -1.04 2.43
CA PHE A 155 18.07 0.21 2.10
C PHE A 155 18.55 0.90 3.37
N ASN A 156 19.86 1.04 3.51
CA ASN A 156 20.54 1.55 4.69
C ASN A 156 21.69 2.46 4.27
N LYS A 157 21.65 3.73 4.67
CA LYS A 157 22.68 4.71 4.30
C LYS A 157 23.84 4.70 5.30
N ASN A 158 23.50 4.86 6.58
CA ASN A 158 24.42 5.16 7.67
C ASN A 158 24.10 4.34 8.94
N GLY A 159 23.46 3.18 8.80
CA GLY A 159 23.07 2.32 9.93
C GLY A 159 21.70 2.66 10.53
N GLU A 160 20.91 3.53 9.88
CA GLU A 160 19.65 4.02 10.43
C GLU A 160 18.56 2.95 10.59
N ILE A 161 18.77 1.75 10.04
CA ILE A 161 17.86 0.61 10.13
C ILE A 161 18.51 -0.64 10.76
N ASP A 162 19.73 -0.50 11.30
CA ASP A 162 20.47 -1.62 11.92
C ASP A 162 19.70 -2.22 13.10
N HIS A 163 19.00 -1.37 13.87
CA HIS A 163 18.13 -1.78 14.98
C HIS A 163 16.96 -2.67 14.55
N ILE A 164 16.64 -2.72 13.26
CA ILE A 164 15.64 -3.63 12.68
C ILE A 164 16.35 -4.83 12.05
N ILE A 165 17.37 -4.59 11.21
CA ILE A 165 18.08 -5.64 10.47
C ILE A 165 18.63 -6.71 11.41
N ASN A 166 19.22 -6.30 12.54
CA ASN A 166 19.87 -7.20 13.49
C ASN A 166 18.91 -8.19 14.18
N GLU A 167 17.59 -7.99 14.06
CA GLU A 167 16.57 -8.90 14.61
C GLU A 167 15.90 -9.79 13.55
N ILE A 168 16.27 -9.63 12.27
CA ILE A 168 15.72 -10.41 11.17
C ILE A 168 16.44 -11.76 11.09
N LYS A 169 15.65 -12.84 11.07
CA LYS A 169 16.17 -14.21 10.94
C LYS A 169 16.34 -14.66 9.48
N SER A 170 15.54 -14.10 8.56
CA SER A 170 15.63 -14.35 7.12
C SER A 170 16.95 -13.82 6.54
N LYS A 171 17.31 -14.25 5.32
CA LYS A 171 18.46 -13.68 4.60
C LYS A 171 18.24 -12.18 4.40
N VAL A 172 19.24 -11.36 4.75
CA VAL A 172 19.21 -9.90 4.54
C VAL A 172 20.32 -9.50 3.56
N ILE A 173 19.96 -8.68 2.57
CA ILE A 173 20.92 -7.97 1.73
C ILE A 173 20.74 -6.48 1.93
N THR A 174 21.82 -5.79 2.28
CA THR A 174 21.82 -4.34 2.50
C THR A 174 22.25 -3.62 1.23
N LEU A 175 21.50 -2.58 0.85
CA LEU A 175 21.82 -1.68 -0.25
C LEU A 175 22.00 -0.25 0.25
N LYS A 176 22.95 0.49 -0.32
CA LYS A 176 23.04 1.93 -0.12
C LYS A 176 22.00 2.64 -0.99
N PRO A 177 21.27 3.63 -0.46
CA PRO A 177 20.44 4.51 -1.29
C PRO A 177 21.28 5.22 -2.36
N SER A 178 20.75 5.35 -3.59
CA SER A 178 21.43 6.06 -4.67
C SER A 178 21.64 7.54 -4.32
N SER A 179 22.79 8.10 -4.68
CA SER A 179 23.09 9.53 -4.49
C SER A 179 22.20 10.45 -5.34
N ARG A 180 21.49 9.90 -6.33
CA ARG A 180 20.59 10.62 -7.25
C ARG A 180 19.15 10.71 -6.75
N ILE A 181 18.86 10.20 -5.54
CA ILE A 181 17.52 10.30 -4.96
C ILE A 181 17.22 11.77 -4.70
N ILE A 182 16.08 12.22 -5.22
CA ILE A 182 15.49 13.52 -4.91
C ILE A 182 14.44 13.28 -3.83
N PRO A 183 14.68 13.69 -2.57
CA PRO A 183 13.70 13.51 -1.49
C PRO A 183 12.43 14.30 -1.77
N ARG A 184 11.28 13.75 -1.36
CA ARG A 184 10.02 14.50 -1.38
C ARG A 184 9.78 15.13 -0.03
N ASN A 185 9.61 16.44 -0.01
CA ASN A 185 9.18 17.14 1.20
C ASN A 185 7.71 16.81 1.53
N SER A 186 7.27 17.20 2.74
CA SER A 186 5.91 16.90 3.22
C SER A 186 4.81 17.43 2.30
N ALA A 187 4.99 18.61 1.68
CA ALA A 187 4.03 19.20 0.75
C ALA A 187 3.95 18.41 -0.57
N GLN A 188 5.09 18.01 -1.13
CA GLN A 188 5.14 17.16 -2.33
C GLN A 188 4.48 15.80 -2.08
N ARG A 189 4.67 15.22 -0.90
CA ARG A 189 4.00 13.98 -0.50
C ARG A 189 2.49 14.16 -0.35
N ALA A 190 2.05 15.28 0.21
CA ALA A 190 0.62 15.62 0.30
C ALA A 190 0.00 15.82 -1.09
N SER A 191 0.67 16.58 -1.96
CA SER A 191 0.25 16.81 -3.35
C SER A 191 0.15 15.48 -4.14
N TYR A 192 1.10 14.56 -3.96
CA TYR A 192 1.05 13.23 -4.57
C TYR A 192 -0.16 12.40 -4.09
N ARG A 193 -0.50 12.46 -2.79
CA ARG A 193 -1.73 11.81 -2.29
C ARG A 193 -2.98 12.44 -2.87
N LEU A 194 -3.02 13.77 -2.90
CA LEU A 194 -4.15 14.51 -3.44
C LEU A 194 -4.38 14.19 -4.91
N SER A 195 -3.33 14.12 -5.73
CA SER A 195 -3.48 13.78 -7.16
C SER A 195 -4.02 12.36 -7.35
N LYS A 196 -3.61 11.41 -6.50
CA LYS A 196 -4.17 10.05 -6.48
C LYS A 196 -5.64 10.04 -6.09
N PHE A 197 -6.03 10.77 -5.04
CA PHE A 197 -7.44 10.87 -4.67
C PHE A 197 -8.27 11.58 -5.76
N LYS A 198 -7.81 12.71 -6.31
CA LYS A 198 -8.45 13.40 -7.45
C LYS A 198 -8.63 12.43 -8.63
N LYS A 199 -7.63 11.58 -8.91
CA LYS A 199 -7.72 10.60 -10.00
C LYS A 199 -8.71 9.47 -9.71
N TYR A 200 -8.69 8.92 -8.50
CA TYR A 200 -9.61 7.85 -8.11
C TYR A 200 -11.07 8.31 -8.11
N PHE A 201 -11.31 9.51 -7.57
CA PHE A 201 -12.62 10.13 -7.43
C PHE A 201 -12.98 11.09 -8.57
N GLU A 202 -12.38 10.90 -9.76
CA GLU A 202 -12.63 11.76 -10.93
C GLU A 202 -14.09 11.65 -11.43
N LYS A 203 -14.71 10.48 -11.24
CA LYS A 203 -16.11 10.21 -11.54
C LYS A 203 -16.77 9.67 -10.29
N LEU A 204 -17.77 10.37 -9.78
CA LEU A 204 -18.49 10.02 -8.56
C LEU A 204 -19.98 9.89 -8.84
N GLU A 205 -20.59 8.92 -8.17
CA GLU A 205 -22.04 8.78 -8.01
C GLU A 205 -22.35 8.76 -6.51
N SER A 206 -23.51 9.30 -6.15
CA SER A 206 -23.99 9.28 -4.77
C SER A 206 -24.81 8.02 -4.50
N PHE A 207 -24.57 7.41 -3.36
CA PHE A 207 -25.17 6.16 -2.94
C PHE A 207 -25.71 6.28 -1.51
N ALA A 208 -26.80 5.58 -1.23
CA ALA A 208 -27.36 5.44 0.09
C ALA A 208 -27.49 3.95 0.45
N LEU A 209 -26.93 3.57 1.59
CA LEU A 209 -27.01 2.21 2.13
C LEU A 209 -27.49 2.24 3.57
N GLU A 210 -28.12 1.14 4.00
CA GLU A 210 -28.63 1.04 5.38
C GLU A 210 -27.51 1.18 6.42
N LYS A 211 -27.76 1.99 7.46
CA LYS A 211 -26.79 2.29 8.53
C LYS A 211 -26.26 1.06 9.25
N ARG A 212 -27.04 -0.02 9.32
CA ARG A 212 -26.59 -1.29 9.93
C ARG A 212 -25.31 -1.86 9.27
N LEU A 213 -25.02 -1.49 8.03
CA LEU A 213 -23.81 -1.91 7.32
C LEU A 213 -22.52 -1.33 7.93
N LEU A 214 -22.60 -0.32 8.81
CA LEU A 214 -21.45 0.17 9.60
C LEU A 214 -21.07 -0.74 10.77
N LYS A 215 -21.75 -1.88 11.00
CA LYS A 215 -21.34 -2.93 11.96
C LYS A 215 -20.90 -2.38 13.34
N LYS A 216 -21.74 -1.56 13.99
CA LYS A 216 -21.51 -0.98 15.34
C LYS A 216 -20.31 -0.02 15.47
N GLN A 217 -19.73 0.48 14.38
CA GLN A 217 -18.76 1.57 14.45
C GLN A 217 -19.38 2.79 15.17
N GLN A 218 -18.67 3.31 16.17
CA GLN A 218 -19.12 4.51 16.90
C GLN A 218 -18.96 5.73 16.00
N ILE A 219 -20.03 6.51 15.89
CA ILE A 219 -20.05 7.79 15.15
C ILE A 219 -20.16 8.87 16.23
N THR A 220 -19.04 9.51 16.52
CA THR A 220 -18.93 10.45 17.65
C THR A 220 -18.94 11.92 17.23
N GLU A 221 -18.83 12.20 15.93
CA GLU A 221 -18.69 13.55 15.38
C GLU A 221 -19.21 13.62 13.93
N ASN A 222 -19.18 14.81 13.33
CA ASN A 222 -19.45 14.95 11.90
C ASN A 222 -18.29 14.33 11.10
N LEU A 223 -18.58 13.23 10.40
CA LEU A 223 -17.61 12.48 9.61
C LEU A 223 -17.69 12.79 8.11
N GLU A 224 -18.44 13.82 7.72
CA GLU A 224 -18.54 14.26 6.33
C GLU A 224 -17.15 14.57 5.74
N GLY A 225 -16.88 14.06 4.55
CA GLY A 225 -15.59 14.11 3.88
C GLY A 225 -14.64 12.96 4.24
N THR A 226 -14.99 12.09 5.20
CA THR A 226 -14.12 10.99 5.63
C THR A 226 -14.09 9.86 4.60
N ILE A 227 -12.91 9.31 4.35
CA ILE A 227 -12.75 8.14 3.47
C ILE A 227 -13.51 6.94 4.04
N LEU A 228 -14.20 6.21 3.17
CA LEU A 228 -15.03 5.07 3.49
C LEU A 228 -14.57 3.86 2.67
N GLY A 229 -14.30 2.72 3.31
CA GLY A 229 -14.08 1.46 2.62
C GLY A 229 -15.41 0.73 2.42
N ILE A 230 -15.65 0.24 1.20
CA ILE A 230 -16.88 -0.46 0.80
C ILE A 230 -16.53 -1.93 0.57
N PHE A 231 -17.24 -2.85 1.22
CA PHE A 231 -16.85 -4.25 1.28
C PHE A 231 -17.92 -5.23 0.78
N ASN A 232 -17.47 -6.20 -0.02
CA ASN A 232 -18.21 -7.43 -0.30
C ASN A 232 -17.50 -8.60 0.40
N SER A 233 -18.16 -9.19 1.40
CA SER A 233 -17.52 -10.13 2.33
C SER A 233 -16.25 -9.50 2.92
N GLU A 234 -15.09 -10.16 2.83
CA GLU A 234 -13.80 -9.64 3.30
C GLU A 234 -13.10 -8.67 2.33
N ASP A 235 -13.60 -8.53 1.10
CA ASP A 235 -12.93 -7.78 0.05
C ASP A 235 -13.36 -6.33 0.04
N CYS A 236 -12.39 -5.41 0.15
CA CYS A 236 -12.64 -4.00 -0.14
C CYS A 236 -12.72 -3.83 -1.65
N ILE A 237 -13.93 -3.54 -2.15
CA ILE A 237 -14.21 -3.43 -3.57
C ILE A 237 -14.08 -2.00 -4.09
N ALA A 238 -14.23 -1.01 -3.21
CA ALA A 238 -14.07 0.40 -3.55
C ALA A 238 -13.85 1.27 -2.31
N LEU A 239 -13.41 2.51 -2.55
CA LEU A 239 -13.46 3.57 -1.56
C LEU A 239 -14.56 4.56 -1.93
N GLY A 240 -15.14 5.19 -0.91
CA GLY A 240 -16.05 6.31 -1.04
C GLY A 240 -15.65 7.48 -0.13
N ILE A 241 -16.39 8.57 -0.26
CA ILE A 241 -16.31 9.77 0.58
C ILE A 241 -17.65 9.86 1.30
N LEU A 242 -17.61 9.79 2.63
CA LEU A 242 -18.80 9.89 3.45
C LEU A 242 -19.42 11.30 3.33
N GLU A 243 -20.71 11.39 3.04
CA GLU A 243 -21.46 12.65 2.95
C GLU A 243 -22.27 12.88 4.22
N GLU A 244 -23.04 11.88 4.63
CA GLU A 244 -23.90 11.98 5.79
C GLU A 244 -24.17 10.60 6.41
N VAL A 245 -24.35 10.56 7.73
CA VAL A 245 -24.96 9.39 8.38
C VAL A 245 -26.23 9.82 9.09
N THR A 246 -27.36 9.39 8.55
CA THR A 246 -28.68 9.68 9.12
C THR A 246 -29.04 8.65 10.21
N LYS A 247 -30.32 8.62 10.61
CA LYS A 247 -30.82 7.55 11.48
C LYS A 247 -30.86 6.20 10.76
N GLU A 248 -31.20 6.20 9.47
CA GLU A 248 -31.49 4.99 8.69
C GLU A 248 -30.39 4.63 7.69
N ASN A 249 -29.70 5.64 7.15
CA ASN A 249 -28.82 5.48 6.00
C ASN A 249 -27.43 6.08 6.22
N VAL A 250 -26.47 5.56 5.46
CA VAL A 250 -25.14 6.11 5.22
C VAL A 250 -25.13 6.57 3.77
N ILE A 251 -24.92 7.86 3.59
CA ILE A 251 -24.88 8.52 2.29
C ILE A 251 -23.42 8.82 1.97
N PHE A 252 -22.97 8.44 0.77
CA PHE A 252 -21.58 8.59 0.36
C PHE A 252 -21.45 8.69 -1.15
N SER A 253 -20.39 9.35 -1.59
CA SER A 253 -19.96 9.38 -3.00
C SER A 253 -18.89 8.32 -3.25
N SER A 254 -18.95 7.60 -4.37
CA SER A 254 -17.94 6.62 -4.78
C SER A 254 -17.82 6.61 -6.31
N PRO A 255 -16.71 6.13 -6.90
CA PRO A 255 -16.74 5.71 -8.30
C PRO A 255 -17.89 4.74 -8.56
N PRO A 256 -18.41 4.65 -9.80
CA PRO A 256 -19.53 3.76 -10.12
C PRO A 256 -19.22 2.32 -9.69
N ILE A 257 -20.09 1.76 -8.85
CA ILE A 257 -19.93 0.43 -8.25
C ILE A 257 -21.27 -0.30 -8.19
N ASP A 258 -21.23 -1.63 -8.28
CA ASP A 258 -22.41 -2.45 -8.03
C ASP A 258 -22.61 -2.64 -6.52
N LEU A 259 -23.74 -2.17 -6.01
CA LEU A 259 -24.10 -2.25 -4.59
C LEU A 259 -24.73 -3.59 -4.18
N LYS A 260 -25.12 -4.46 -5.12
CA LYS A 260 -25.92 -5.67 -4.83
C LYS A 260 -25.34 -6.57 -3.75
N ASN A 261 -24.01 -6.65 -3.67
CA ASN A 261 -23.29 -7.55 -2.77
C ASN A 261 -22.53 -6.80 -1.66
N VAL A 262 -22.86 -5.53 -1.40
CA VAL A 262 -22.22 -4.79 -0.31
C VAL A 262 -22.68 -5.37 1.02
N THR A 263 -21.72 -5.86 1.80
CA THR A 263 -21.94 -6.52 3.08
C THR A 263 -21.69 -5.61 4.28
N HIS A 264 -20.76 -4.66 4.14
CA HIS A 264 -20.46 -3.69 5.18
C HIS A 264 -19.64 -2.51 4.66
N LEU A 265 -19.58 -1.48 5.49
CA LEU A 265 -18.81 -0.25 5.27
C LEU A 265 -17.84 -0.07 6.44
N LYS A 266 -16.64 0.42 6.20
CA LYS A 266 -15.67 0.80 7.25
C LYS A 266 -15.29 2.27 7.09
N ILE A 267 -15.40 3.05 8.16
CA ILE A 267 -14.98 4.45 8.17
C ILE A 267 -13.48 4.50 8.44
N GLY A 268 -12.76 5.29 7.65
CA GLY A 268 -11.33 5.53 7.85
C GLY A 268 -11.04 6.67 8.81
N PHE A 269 -9.79 7.11 8.81
CA PHE A 269 -9.25 8.16 9.68
C PHE A 269 -8.83 9.41 8.89
N VAL A 270 -9.08 9.44 7.58
CA VAL A 270 -8.65 10.54 6.69
C VAL A 270 -9.87 11.29 6.21
N ASN A 271 -9.90 12.59 6.52
CA ASN A 271 -10.93 13.51 6.03
C ASN A 271 -10.40 14.31 4.83
N LEU A 272 -11.12 14.21 3.71
CA LEU A 272 -10.76 14.82 2.45
C LEU A 272 -11.39 16.20 2.21
N LYS A 273 -12.40 16.62 2.97
CA LYS A 273 -12.97 17.98 2.84
C LYS A 273 -11.90 19.05 3.06
N ASN A 274 -11.06 18.87 4.08
CA ASN A 274 -9.93 19.77 4.33
C ASN A 274 -8.78 19.63 3.30
N THR A 275 -8.85 18.66 2.39
CA THR A 275 -7.78 18.32 1.43
C THR A 275 -8.14 18.73 -0.01
N PHE A 276 -9.44 18.87 -0.34
CA PHE A 276 -9.93 19.34 -1.65
C PHE A 276 -10.38 20.81 -1.67
N LEU A 277 -10.65 21.43 -0.51
CA LEU A 277 -11.21 22.79 -0.42
C LEU A 277 -10.15 23.91 -0.37
N SER A 278 -8.93 23.65 -0.83
CA SER A 278 -7.88 24.67 -0.96
C SER A 278 -7.55 24.95 -2.43
N ASP A 279 -8.58 25.13 -3.24
CA ASP A 279 -8.50 25.74 -4.57
C ASP A 279 -9.16 27.13 -4.50
#